data_AF-A0A414SAF2-F1
#
_entry.id   AF-A0A414SAF2-F1
#
_cell.length_a   1.000
_cell.length_b   1.000
_cell.length_c   1.000
_cell.angle_alpha   90.00
_cell.angle_beta   90.00
_cell.angle_gamma   90.00
#
_symmetry.space_group_name_H-M   'P 1'
#
loop_
_entity.id
_entity.type
_entity.pdbx_description
1 polymer ?
#
loop_
_entity_poly.entity_id
_entity_poly.type
_entity_poly.pdbx_seq_one_letter_code
_entity_poly.pdbx_strand_id
1 'polypeptide(L)'
;MTVGEKIKYYRNIRGISQEMLGNLSGINPATIKKYEYGIRNPKPDQLLKITNALGISINLFMDFDIETVSDVLSLLFKLDEQVDMRFEAEKDENGEFIPSTVKLSFQNAAINQKLCTYLKAKQIKENLENSKEKLSAEDDYTETINEIEQNIEDIKNHLVDDNMVVKKGTDGITVKLYSED
;
A
#
# COMPACT_ATOMS: atom_id res chain seq x y z
N MET A 1 1.49 10.73 7.78
CA MET A 1 2.96 10.62 7.96
C MET A 1 3.67 11.42 6.88
N THR A 2 4.66 12.22 7.24
CA THR A 2 5.62 12.86 6.30
C THR A 2 6.53 11.82 5.64
N VAL A 3 7.27 12.22 4.59
CA VAL A 3 8.26 11.35 3.94
C VAL A 3 9.29 10.82 4.95
N GLY A 4 9.81 11.67 5.83
CA GLY A 4 10.77 11.28 6.87
C GLY A 4 10.20 10.29 7.88
N GLU A 5 8.95 10.50 8.31
CA GLU A 5 8.25 9.57 9.20
C GLU A 5 8.01 8.21 8.55
N LYS A 6 7.64 8.18 7.26
CA LYS A 6 7.49 6.93 6.49
C LYS A 6 8.81 6.18 6.39
N ILE A 7 9.91 6.86 6.05
CA ILE A 7 11.25 6.23 6.01
C ILE A 7 11.57 5.61 7.38
N LYS A 8 11.40 6.38 8.46
CA LYS A 8 11.66 5.92 9.83
C LYS A 8 10.80 4.72 10.22
N TYR A 9 9.52 4.73 9.86
CA TYR A 9 8.59 3.64 10.13
C TYR A 9 9.05 2.34 9.46
N TYR A 10 9.25 2.36 8.14
CA TYR A 10 9.67 1.18 7.40
C TYR A 10 11.08 0.70 7.81
N ARG A 11 11.97 1.62 8.20
CA ARG A 11 13.26 1.26 8.79
C ARG A 11 13.10 0.52 10.13
N ASN A 12 12.22 1.00 11.00
CA ASN A 12 12.00 0.42 12.32
C ASN A 12 11.35 -0.97 12.24
N ILE A 13 10.38 -1.19 11.35
CA ILE A 13 9.78 -2.53 11.18
C ILE A 13 10.80 -3.55 10.62
N ARG A 14 11.80 -3.09 9.86
CA ARG A 14 12.95 -3.90 9.42
C ARG A 14 13.97 -4.16 10.53
N GLY A 15 13.87 -3.47 11.66
CA GLY A 15 14.79 -3.60 12.79
C GLY A 15 16.21 -3.07 12.53
N ILE A 16 16.40 -2.22 11.52
CA ILE A 16 17.73 -1.72 11.12
C ILE A 16 17.99 -0.29 11.63
N SER A 17 19.25 0.04 11.88
CA SER A 17 19.66 1.39 12.30
C SER A 17 19.70 2.38 11.12
N GLN A 18 19.73 3.69 11.41
CA GLN A 18 19.95 4.72 10.37
C GLN A 18 21.27 4.52 9.63
N GLU A 19 22.29 4.00 10.33
CA GLU A 19 23.59 3.64 9.76
C GLU A 19 23.46 2.49 8.77
N MET A 20 22.77 1.41 9.16
CA MET A 20 22.54 0.27 8.29
C MET A 20 21.73 0.66 7.05
N LEU A 21 20.67 1.46 7.21
CA LEU A 21 19.91 1.98 6.07
C LEU A 21 20.79 2.85 5.15
N GLY A 22 21.67 3.66 5.72
CA GLY A 22 22.63 4.45 4.96
C GLY A 22 23.55 3.57 4.12
N ASN A 23 24.11 2.51 4.72
CA ASN A 23 24.97 1.56 4.02
C ASN A 23 24.22 0.85 2.89
N LEU A 24 23.06 0.25 3.18
CA LEU A 24 22.24 -0.48 2.19
C LEU A 24 21.75 0.39 1.03
N SER A 25 21.50 1.68 1.27
CA SER A 25 21.03 2.62 0.24
C SER A 25 22.17 3.36 -0.48
N GLY A 26 23.42 3.20 -0.03
CA GLY A 26 24.55 4.01 -0.52
C GLY A 26 24.40 5.50 -0.20
N ILE A 27 23.70 5.86 0.89
CA ILE A 27 23.46 7.22 1.35
C ILE A 27 24.16 7.42 2.68
N ASN A 28 24.88 8.54 2.84
CA ASN A 28 25.55 8.84 4.11
C ASN A 28 24.55 8.79 5.29
N PRO A 29 24.84 8.05 6.40
CA PRO A 29 23.95 7.93 7.55
C PRO A 29 23.48 9.25 8.16
N ALA A 30 24.33 10.28 8.16
CA ALA A 30 23.95 11.61 8.63
C ALA A 30 22.89 12.28 7.72
N THR A 31 22.86 11.90 6.44
CA THR A 31 21.82 12.34 5.50
C THR A 31 20.50 11.59 5.72
N ILE A 32 20.53 10.27 5.97
CA ILE A 32 19.35 9.50 6.40
C ILE A 32 18.72 10.12 7.64
N LYS A 33 19.54 10.44 8.66
CA LYS A 33 19.09 11.11 9.88
C LYS A 33 18.40 12.45 9.61
N LYS A 34 18.93 13.26 8.68
CA LYS A 34 18.30 14.54 8.27
C LYS A 34 16.96 14.32 7.57
N TYR A 35 16.82 13.26 6.77
CA TYR A 35 15.54 12.89 6.15
C TYR A 35 14.51 12.46 7.19
N GLU A 36 14.86 11.56 8.11
CA GLU A 36 13.93 11.09 9.14
C GLU A 36 13.50 12.18 10.13
N TYR A 37 14.31 13.21 10.34
CA TYR A 37 13.97 14.37 11.16
C TYR A 37 13.24 15.49 10.40
N GLY A 38 12.96 15.30 9.10
CA GLY A 38 12.28 16.32 8.29
C GLY A 38 13.13 17.58 8.03
N ILE A 39 14.42 17.55 8.36
CA ILE A 39 15.37 18.66 8.12
C ILE A 39 15.60 18.84 6.61
N ARG A 40 15.47 17.76 5.85
CA ARG A 40 15.61 17.73 4.39
C ARG A 40 14.63 16.72 3.82
N ASN A 41 14.18 16.94 2.58
CA ASN A 41 13.47 15.92 1.81
C ASN A 41 14.41 15.19 0.83
N PRO A 42 14.28 13.86 0.68
CA PRO A 42 15.01 13.12 -0.33
C PRO A 42 14.55 13.54 -1.73
N LYS A 43 15.50 13.60 -2.67
CA LYS A 43 15.17 13.70 -4.10
C LYS A 43 14.63 12.35 -4.59
N PRO A 44 13.92 12.30 -5.74
CA PRO A 44 13.35 11.05 -6.26
C PRO A 44 14.35 9.89 -6.38
N ASP A 45 15.59 10.16 -6.81
CA ASP A 45 16.66 9.17 -6.91
C ASP A 45 17.10 8.62 -5.54
N GLN A 46 17.21 9.50 -4.55
CA GLN A 46 17.57 9.13 -3.18
C GLN A 46 16.44 8.32 -2.53
N LEU A 47 15.19 8.72 -2.78
CA LEU A 47 14.02 8.02 -2.28
C LEU A 47 13.89 6.63 -2.91
N LEU A 48 14.23 6.49 -4.20
CA LEU A 48 14.30 5.18 -4.86
C LEU A 48 15.35 4.27 -4.20
N LYS A 49 16.54 4.80 -3.90
CA LYS A 49 17.59 4.04 -3.18
C LYS A 49 17.12 3.60 -1.79
N ILE A 50 16.46 4.48 -1.05
CA ILE A 50 15.92 4.17 0.29
C ILE A 50 14.83 3.10 0.20
N THR A 51 13.87 3.25 -0.71
CA THR A 51 12.73 2.31 -0.86
C THR A 51 13.19 0.93 -1.32
N ASN A 52 14.17 0.88 -2.25
CA ASN A 52 14.85 -0.34 -2.64
C ASN A 52 15.55 -1.02 -1.44
N ALA A 53 16.35 -0.27 -0.67
CA ALA A 53 17.03 -0.80 0.53
C ALA A 53 16.05 -1.31 1.60
N LEU A 54 14.87 -0.70 1.70
CA LEU A 54 13.80 -1.13 2.61
C LEU A 54 12.95 -2.27 2.05
N GLY A 55 13.09 -2.61 0.76
CA GLY A 55 12.29 -3.63 0.10
C GLY A 55 10.83 -3.25 -0.13
N ILE A 56 10.52 -1.96 -0.24
CA ILE A 56 9.15 -1.44 -0.39
C ILE A 56 8.99 -0.65 -1.68
N SER A 57 7.75 -0.44 -2.11
CA SER A 57 7.47 0.34 -3.32
C SER A 57 7.68 1.84 -3.08
N ILE A 58 8.36 2.52 -4.01
CA ILE A 58 8.43 4.00 -4.03
C ILE A 58 7.05 4.66 -4.13
N ASN A 59 6.07 3.96 -4.69
CA ASN A 59 4.70 4.47 -4.83
C ASN A 59 4.04 4.79 -3.48
N LEU A 60 4.55 4.25 -2.36
CA LEU A 60 4.09 4.59 -1.00
C LEU A 60 4.38 6.04 -0.59
N PHE A 61 5.26 6.71 -1.33
CA PHE A 61 5.67 8.08 -1.10
C PHE A 61 5.15 9.04 -2.17
N MET A 62 4.41 8.54 -3.14
CA MET A 62 3.80 9.33 -4.20
C MET A 62 2.39 9.69 -3.78
N ASP A 63 2.04 10.97 -3.94
CA ASP A 63 0.66 11.43 -3.81
C ASP A 63 -0.01 11.27 -5.18
N PHE A 64 -1.17 10.59 -5.20
CA PHE A 64 -1.98 10.44 -6.40
C PHE A 64 -3.19 11.34 -6.29
N ASP A 65 -3.32 12.27 -7.23
CA ASP A 65 -4.49 13.13 -7.37
C ASP A 65 -5.45 12.46 -8.37
N ILE A 66 -6.31 11.57 -7.87
CA ILE A 66 -7.24 10.79 -8.69
C ILE A 66 -8.60 11.49 -8.64
N GLU A 67 -8.96 12.19 -9.71
CA GLU A 67 -10.20 12.98 -9.77
C GLU A 67 -11.17 12.47 -10.83
N THR A 68 -10.65 11.92 -11.94
CA THR A 68 -11.46 11.61 -13.12
C THR A 68 -11.57 10.11 -13.38
N VAL A 69 -12.61 9.72 -14.15
CA VAL A 69 -12.74 8.36 -14.69
C VAL A 69 -11.50 7.98 -15.51
N SER A 70 -10.91 8.95 -16.24
CA SER A 70 -9.70 8.73 -17.02
C SER A 70 -8.51 8.32 -16.14
N ASP A 71 -8.35 8.95 -14.97
CA ASP A 71 -7.26 8.64 -14.04
C ASP A 71 -7.37 7.19 -13.56
N VAL A 72 -8.57 6.81 -13.10
CA VAL A 72 -8.85 5.44 -12.63
C VAL A 72 -8.63 4.41 -13.73
N LEU A 73 -9.19 4.62 -14.93
CA LEU A 73 -9.04 3.69 -16.05
C LEU A 73 -7.58 3.57 -16.49
N SER A 74 -6.82 4.67 -16.49
CA SER A 74 -5.40 4.63 -16.86
C SER A 74 -4.56 3.78 -15.91
N LEU A 75 -4.89 3.76 -14.61
CA LEU A 75 -4.22 2.90 -13.62
C LEU A 75 -4.64 1.44 -13.79
N LEU A 76 -5.94 1.19 -13.98
CA LEU A 76 -6.46 -0.17 -14.20
C LEU A 76 -5.86 -0.82 -15.46
N PHE A 77 -5.76 -0.08 -16.56
CA PHE A 77 -5.16 -0.60 -17.80
C PHE A 77 -3.67 -0.87 -17.65
N LYS A 78 -2.91 0.01 -16.99
CA LYS A 78 -1.50 -0.25 -16.67
C LYS A 78 -1.32 -1.50 -15.80
N LEU A 79 -2.22 -1.71 -14.83
CA LEU A 79 -2.20 -2.91 -13.99
C LEU A 79 -2.54 -4.15 -14.81
N ASP A 80 -3.57 -4.10 -15.66
CA ASP A 80 -3.94 -5.23 -16.52
C ASP A 80 -2.81 -5.59 -17.50
N GLU A 81 -2.12 -4.60 -18.07
CA GLU A 81 -1.00 -4.86 -18.98
C GLU A 81 0.18 -5.56 -18.29
N GLN A 82 0.43 -5.27 -17.01
CA GLN A 82 1.66 -5.69 -16.31
C GLN A 82 1.47 -6.83 -15.31
N VAL A 83 0.25 -7.05 -14.82
CA VAL A 83 -0.10 -8.00 -13.76
C VAL A 83 -1.28 -8.85 -14.21
N ASP A 84 -1.31 -10.12 -13.85
CA ASP A 84 -2.42 -11.04 -14.17
C ASP A 84 -3.72 -10.70 -13.42
N MET A 85 -4.36 -9.60 -13.82
CA MET A 85 -5.68 -9.16 -13.36
C MET A 85 -6.79 -9.84 -14.18
N ARG A 86 -7.96 -10.00 -13.58
CA ARG A 86 -9.17 -10.56 -14.20
C ARG A 86 -10.35 -9.63 -13.98
N PHE A 87 -11.11 -9.43 -15.04
CA PHE A 87 -12.39 -8.73 -15.05
C PHE A 87 -13.50 -9.76 -15.24
N GLU A 88 -14.47 -9.75 -14.35
CA GLU A 88 -15.65 -10.61 -14.43
C GLU A 88 -16.89 -9.74 -14.23
N ALA A 89 -17.97 -10.03 -14.95
CA ALA A 89 -19.28 -9.43 -14.73
C ALA A 89 -20.35 -10.44 -15.13
N GLU A 90 -21.48 -10.39 -14.44
CA GLU A 90 -22.66 -11.16 -14.79
C GLU A 90 -23.25 -10.62 -16.11
N LYS A 91 -23.96 -11.49 -16.83
CA LYS A 91 -24.63 -11.14 -18.07
C LYS A 91 -26.13 -11.23 -17.90
N ASP A 92 -26.86 -10.30 -18.53
CA ASP A 92 -28.31 -10.34 -18.57
C ASP A 92 -28.82 -11.42 -19.54
N GLU A 93 -30.14 -11.51 -19.68
CA GLU A 93 -30.80 -12.48 -20.57
C GLU A 93 -30.42 -12.29 -22.06
N ASN A 94 -29.92 -11.11 -22.44
CA ASN A 94 -29.48 -10.79 -23.80
C ASN A 94 -27.98 -11.08 -24.02
N GLY A 95 -27.24 -11.46 -22.98
CA GLY A 95 -25.81 -11.70 -23.03
C GLY A 95 -24.94 -10.45 -22.86
N GLU A 96 -25.55 -9.32 -22.51
CA GLU A 96 -24.87 -8.04 -22.23
C GLU A 96 -24.35 -8.02 -20.78
N PHE A 97 -23.18 -7.42 -20.57
CA PHE A 97 -22.61 -7.33 -19.22
C PHE A 97 -23.41 -6.37 -18.33
N ILE A 98 -23.66 -6.77 -17.08
CA ILE A 98 -24.34 -5.95 -16.07
C ILE A 98 -23.28 -5.13 -15.31
N PRO A 99 -23.20 -3.80 -15.50
CA PRO A 99 -22.09 -3.00 -14.96
C PRO A 99 -21.95 -3.03 -13.43
N SER A 100 -23.07 -3.14 -12.70
CA SER A 100 -23.08 -3.18 -11.23
C SER A 100 -22.50 -4.49 -10.65
N THR A 101 -22.26 -5.49 -11.49
CA THR A 101 -21.73 -6.80 -11.08
C THR A 101 -20.24 -6.98 -11.39
N VAL A 102 -19.59 -5.94 -11.92
CA VAL A 102 -18.17 -5.95 -12.26
C VAL A 102 -17.34 -6.28 -11.02
N LYS A 103 -16.52 -7.32 -11.15
CA LYS A 103 -15.57 -7.80 -10.14
C LYS A 103 -14.17 -7.77 -10.73
N LEU A 104 -13.22 -7.34 -9.92
CA LEU A 104 -11.79 -7.38 -10.21
C LEU A 104 -11.14 -8.41 -9.28
N SER A 105 -10.29 -9.26 -9.84
CA SER A 105 -9.46 -10.18 -9.05
C SER A 105 -8.09 -10.36 -9.70
N PHE A 106 -7.17 -11.00 -8.98
CA PHE A 106 -5.84 -11.32 -9.50
C PHE A 106 -5.68 -12.83 -9.62
N GLN A 107 -4.90 -13.30 -10.59
CA GLN A 107 -4.50 -14.72 -10.62
C GLN A 107 -3.57 -15.05 -9.46
N ASN A 108 -2.74 -14.08 -9.06
CA ASN A 108 -1.85 -14.22 -7.93
C ASN A 108 -2.64 -14.23 -6.61
N ALA A 109 -2.69 -15.40 -5.96
CA ALA A 109 -3.41 -15.60 -4.72
C ALA A 109 -2.91 -14.73 -3.56
N ALA A 110 -1.63 -14.36 -3.53
CA ALA A 110 -1.08 -13.50 -2.46
C ALA A 110 -1.71 -12.10 -2.50
N ILE A 111 -1.95 -11.55 -3.69
CA ILE A 111 -2.65 -10.26 -3.85
C ILE A 111 -4.07 -10.39 -3.31
N ASN A 112 -4.82 -11.41 -3.73
CA ASN A 112 -6.19 -11.62 -3.26
C ASN A 112 -6.26 -11.84 -1.74
N GLN A 113 -5.33 -12.61 -1.17
CA GLN A 113 -5.25 -12.82 0.28
C GLN A 113 -5.03 -11.50 1.04
N LYS A 114 -4.12 -10.64 0.56
CA LYS A 114 -3.89 -9.31 1.13
C LYS A 114 -5.13 -8.42 1.00
N LEU A 115 -5.81 -8.44 -0.15
CA LEU A 115 -7.08 -7.72 -0.33
C LEU A 115 -8.18 -8.22 0.62
N CYS A 116 -8.26 -9.53 0.87
CA CYS A 116 -9.18 -10.09 1.86
C CYS A 116 -8.83 -9.63 3.29
N THR A 117 -7.54 -9.54 3.64
CA THR A 117 -7.12 -8.99 4.94
C THR A 117 -7.54 -7.52 5.08
N TYR A 118 -7.34 -6.72 4.02
CA TYR A 118 -7.82 -5.33 4.00
C TYR A 118 -9.34 -5.24 4.11
N LEU A 119 -10.08 -6.10 3.41
CA LEU A 119 -11.55 -6.15 3.46
C LEU A 119 -12.06 -6.46 4.88
N LYS A 120 -11.44 -7.43 5.57
CA LYS A 120 -11.76 -7.73 6.97
C LYS A 120 -11.57 -6.51 7.87
N ALA A 121 -10.48 -5.76 7.67
CA ALA A 121 -10.22 -4.54 8.43
C ALA A 121 -11.31 -3.47 8.20
N LYS A 122 -11.76 -3.30 6.94
CA LYS A 122 -12.86 -2.37 6.62
C LYS A 122 -14.20 -2.79 7.24
N GLN A 123 -14.52 -4.08 7.21
CA GLN A 123 -15.76 -4.60 7.81
C GLN A 123 -15.79 -4.38 9.33
N ILE A 124 -14.66 -4.52 10.01
CA ILE A 124 -14.57 -4.22 11.45
C ILE A 124 -14.91 -2.75 11.71
N LYS A 125 -14.36 -1.81 10.91
CA LYS A 125 -14.68 -0.38 11.02
C LYS A 125 -16.16 -0.11 10.78
N GLU A 126 -16.73 -0.63 9.69
CA GLU A 126 -18.14 -0.44 9.33
C GLU A 126 -19.10 -0.98 10.41
N ASN A 127 -18.82 -2.17 10.95
CA ASN A 127 -19.64 -2.75 12.02
C ASN A 127 -19.65 -1.89 13.29
N LEU A 128 -18.52 -1.27 13.62
CA LEU A 128 -18.39 -0.40 14.78
C LEU A 128 -19.10 0.95 14.55
N GLU A 129 -18.97 1.55 13.37
CA GLU A 129 -19.72 2.75 12.97
C GLU A 129 -21.23 2.51 13.06
N ASN A 130 -21.73 1.39 12.53
CA ASN A 130 -23.14 0.99 12.61
C ASN A 130 -23.63 0.73 14.05
N SER A 131 -22.73 0.33 14.95
CA SER A 131 -23.05 0.15 16.37
C SER A 131 -23.15 1.49 17.12
N LYS A 132 -22.37 2.50 16.70
CA LYS A 132 -22.36 3.86 17.25
C LYS A 132 -23.66 4.61 16.95
N GLU A 133 -24.21 4.49 15.74
CA GLU A 133 -25.52 5.09 15.40
C GLU A 133 -26.66 4.64 16.35
N LYS A 134 -26.47 3.53 17.06
CA LYS A 134 -27.46 2.97 18.01
C LYS A 134 -27.25 3.41 19.46
N LEU A 135 -26.13 4.05 19.83
CA LEU A 135 -25.78 4.40 21.22
C LEU A 135 -25.27 5.86 21.32
N SER A 136 -26.04 6.72 22.00
CA SER A 136 -25.85 8.17 22.06
C SER A 136 -24.88 8.65 23.16
N ALA A 137 -23.58 8.34 23.07
CA ALA A 137 -22.57 8.96 23.92
C ALA A 137 -21.44 9.50 23.05
N GLU A 138 -21.17 10.81 23.07
CA GLU A 138 -20.38 11.49 22.02
C GLU A 138 -18.86 11.54 22.29
N ASP A 139 -18.40 11.36 23.52
CA ASP A 139 -16.98 11.62 23.87
C ASP A 139 -16.05 10.39 23.82
N ASP A 140 -16.51 9.19 24.18
CA ASP A 140 -15.70 7.95 24.24
C ASP A 140 -15.47 7.32 22.83
N TYR A 141 -16.30 7.68 21.86
CA TYR A 141 -16.28 7.08 20.52
C TYR A 141 -15.32 7.76 19.55
N THR A 142 -14.92 9.01 19.80
CA THR A 142 -13.99 9.72 18.92
C THR A 142 -12.58 9.16 19.05
N GLU A 143 -12.15 8.86 20.28
CA GLU A 143 -10.88 8.16 20.53
C GLU A 143 -10.88 6.77 19.90
N THR A 144 -11.97 6.01 20.10
CA THR A 144 -12.14 4.68 19.50
C THR A 144 -12.08 4.70 17.96
N ILE A 145 -12.69 5.70 17.30
CA ILE A 145 -12.61 5.85 15.83
C ILE A 145 -11.18 6.14 15.38
N ASN A 146 -10.49 7.06 16.05
CA ASN A 146 -9.12 7.40 15.71
C ASN A 146 -8.18 6.19 15.87
N GLU A 147 -8.37 5.39 16.92
CA GLU A 147 -7.62 4.13 17.11
C GLU A 147 -7.87 3.13 15.97
N ILE A 148 -9.11 3.00 15.50
CA ILE A 148 -9.45 2.10 14.38
C ILE A 148 -8.84 2.60 13.07
N GLU A 149 -8.89 3.91 12.81
CA GLU A 149 -8.29 4.50 11.62
C GLU A 149 -6.78 4.29 11.61
N GLN A 150 -6.13 4.47 12.76
CA GLN A 150 -4.72 4.17 12.95
C GLN A 150 -4.43 2.69 12.72
N ASN A 151 -5.24 1.78 13.28
CA ASN A 151 -5.12 0.34 13.07
C ASN A 151 -5.27 -0.06 11.59
N ILE A 152 -6.20 0.55 10.85
CA ILE A 152 -6.37 0.31 9.41
C ILE A 152 -5.15 0.80 8.64
N GLU A 153 -4.62 1.97 8.99
CA GLU A 153 -3.44 2.51 8.34
C GLU A 153 -2.21 1.64 8.60
N ASP A 154 -2.05 1.11 9.81
CA ASP A 154 -1.01 0.13 10.12
C ASP A 154 -1.19 -1.19 9.36
N ILE A 155 -2.42 -1.67 9.20
CA ILE A 155 -2.72 -2.84 8.34
C ILE A 155 -2.32 -2.54 6.89
N LYS A 156 -2.68 -1.37 6.33
CA LYS A 156 -2.27 -1.01 4.97
C LYS A 156 -0.76 -1.00 4.84
N ASN A 157 -0.05 -0.33 5.75
CA ASN A 157 1.40 -0.26 5.76
C ASN A 157 2.06 -1.63 5.85
N HIS A 158 1.48 -2.56 6.61
CA HIS A 158 1.97 -3.94 6.68
C HIS A 158 1.66 -4.75 5.42
N LEU A 159 0.50 -4.54 4.78
CA LEU A 159 0.13 -5.27 3.56
C LEU A 159 1.02 -4.91 2.36
N VAL A 160 1.41 -3.64 2.26
CA VAL A 160 2.29 -3.13 1.19
C VAL A 160 3.77 -3.39 1.44
N ASP A 161 4.11 -3.88 2.63
CA ASP A 161 5.46 -4.31 3.00
C ASP A 161 5.79 -5.68 2.40
N ASP A 162 5.87 -5.73 1.07
CA ASP A 162 6.05 -6.97 0.31
C ASP A 162 6.88 -6.73 -0.95
N ASN A 163 7.81 -7.65 -1.22
CA ASN A 163 8.72 -7.61 -2.35
C ASN A 163 8.47 -8.75 -3.36
N MET A 164 7.37 -9.49 -3.24
CA MET A 164 6.96 -10.51 -4.21
C MET A 164 6.75 -9.88 -5.58
N VAL A 165 7.34 -10.50 -6.61
CA VAL A 165 7.16 -10.10 -8.01
C VAL A 165 5.85 -10.68 -8.53
N VAL A 166 5.02 -9.82 -9.10
CA VAL A 166 3.69 -10.17 -9.64
C VAL A 166 3.56 -9.89 -11.15
N LYS A 167 4.69 -9.66 -11.82
CA LYS A 167 4.73 -9.32 -13.25
C LYS A 167 4.23 -10.48 -14.11
N LYS A 168 3.41 -10.20 -15.13
CA LYS A 168 2.96 -11.18 -16.13
C LYS A 168 4.14 -11.96 -16.73
N GLY A 169 3.94 -13.26 -16.92
CA GLY A 169 4.94 -14.15 -17.51
C GLY A 169 6.12 -14.49 -16.60
N THR A 170 6.01 -14.21 -15.29
CA THR A 170 6.99 -14.65 -14.29
C THR A 170 6.46 -15.92 -13.62
N ASP A 171 7.18 -17.04 -13.75
CA ASP A 171 6.80 -18.31 -13.12
C ASP A 171 7.46 -18.48 -11.74
N GLY A 172 6.74 -19.11 -10.81
CA GLY A 172 7.22 -19.44 -9.47
C GLY A 172 7.25 -18.26 -8.48
N ILE A 173 7.75 -18.52 -7.26
CA ILE A 173 7.90 -17.50 -6.22
C ILE A 173 9.16 -16.69 -6.52
N THR A 174 8.99 -15.56 -7.18
CA THR A 174 10.08 -14.60 -7.44
C THR A 174 9.96 -13.42 -6.48
N VAL A 175 11.07 -13.04 -5.86
CA VAL A 175 11.16 -11.90 -4.96
C VAL A 175 12.11 -10.88 -5.55
N LYS A 176 11.75 -9.59 -5.49
CA LYS A 176 12.63 -8.52 -5.95
C LYS A 176 13.73 -8.33 -4.91
N LEU A 177 14.92 -8.83 -5.25
CA LEU A 177 16.16 -8.52 -4.53
C LEU A 177 16.67 -7.18 -5.04
N TYR A 178 16.77 -6.21 -4.14
CA TYR A 178 17.39 -4.93 -4.42
C TYR A 178 18.87 -5.04 -4.06
N SER A 179 19.69 -5.50 -5.02
CA SER A 179 21.14 -5.65 -4.84
C SER A 179 21.87 -4.31 -4.85
N GLU A 180 22.99 -4.26 -4.12
CA GLU A 180 23.97 -3.17 -4.12
C GLU A 180 24.74 -3.18 -5.45
N ASP A 181 24.44 -2.24 -6.34
CA ASP A 181 25.34 -1.84 -7.44
C ASP A 181 26.00 -0.49 -7.11
#